data_AF-A0A2U1VWJ0-F1
#
_entry.id   AF-A0A2U1VWJ0-F1
#
_cell.length_a   1.000
_cell.length_b   1.000
_cell.length_c   1.000
_cell.angle_alpha   90.00
_cell.angle_beta   90.00
_cell.angle_gamma   90.00
#
_symmetry.space_group_name_H-M   'P 1'
#
loop_
_entity.id
_entity.type
_entity.pdbx_description
1 polymer ?
#
loop_
_entity_poly.entity_id
_entity_poly.type
_entity_poly.pdbx_seq_one_letter_code
_entity_poly.pdbx_strand_id
1 'polypeptide(L)' 'MNGEIKRRTNVVGIFPCEAAGTRLVGALLLEQHDEWAVCRRYMTMESLAVPCNPAGDPLIISAE' A
#
# COMPACT_ATOMS: atom_id res chain seq x y z
N MET A 1 7.76 -0.75 5.67
CA MET A 1 7.19 0.46 6.31
C MET A 1 7.81 0.79 7.68
N ASN A 2 7.65 -0.01 8.74
CA ASN A 2 8.15 0.36 10.10
C ASN A 2 9.67 0.60 10.19
N GLY A 3 10.47 -0.16 9.44
CA GLY A 3 11.92 0.07 9.36
C GLY A 3 12.30 1.38 8.66
N GLU A 4 11.52 1.81 7.67
CA GLU A 4 11.77 3.04 6.92
C GLU A 4 11.44 4.27 7.75
N ILE A 5 10.33 4.22 8.50
CA ILE A 5 9.98 5.25 9.48
C ILE A 5 11.14 5.43 10.46
N LYS A 6 11.62 4.34 11.08
CA LYS A 6 12.76 4.37 12.02
C LYS A 6 14.03 4.97 11.39
N ARG A 7 14.33 4.64 10.13
CA ARG A 7 15.51 5.16 9.43
C ARG A 7 15.40 6.67 9.18
N ARG A 8 14.27 7.16 8.66
CA ARG A 8 14.11 8.60 8.36
C ARG A 8 13.95 9.46 9.61
N THR A 9 13.35 8.94 10.68
CA THR A 9 13.31 9.64 11.97
C THR A 9 14.70 9.76 12.61
N ASN A 10 15.58 8.76 12.42
CA ASN A 10 16.96 8.82 12.94
C ASN A 10 17.80 9.94 12.30
N VAL A 11 17.51 10.32 11.06
CA VAL A 11 18.20 11.42 10.36
C VAL A 11 17.76 12.78 10.87
N VAL A 12 16.47 12.94 11.16
CA VAL A 12 15.90 14.22 11.66
C VAL A 12 16.26 14.46 13.13
N GLY A 13 16.38 13.39 13.93
CA GLY A 13 16.80 13.46 15.33
C GLY A 13 15.72 14.02 16.27
N ILE A 14 15.43 15.32 16.19
CA ILE A 14 14.43 16.02 17.02
C ILE A 14 13.45 16.75 16.11
N PHE A 15 12.15 16.58 16.36
CA PHE A 15 11.10 17.30 15.64
C PHE A 15 10.73 18.60 16.39
N PRO A 16 10.59 19.73 15.67
CA PRO A 16 10.25 21.01 16.28
C PRO A 16 8.80 21.10 16.76
N CYS A 17 7.91 20.25 16.25
CA CYS A 17 6.52 20.10 16.69
C CYS A 17 5.93 18.77 16.18
N GLU A 18 4.80 18.35 16.76
CA GLU A 18 4.09 17.11 16.36
C GLU A 18 3.74 17.10 14.86
N ALA A 19 3.30 18.25 14.33
CA ALA A 19 2.95 18.39 12.92
C ALA A 19 4.13 18.13 11.96
N ALA A 20 5.39 18.29 12.41
CA ALA A 20 6.55 17.93 11.60
C ALA A 20 6.70 16.40 11.49
N GLY A 21 6.42 15.66 12.57
CA GLY A 21 6.40 14.20 12.57
C GLY A 21 5.29 13.64 11.68
N THR A 22 4.07 14.15 11.81
CA THR A 22 2.92 13.75 10.98
C THR A 22 3.17 13.99 9.50
N ARG A 23 3.81 15.12 9.14
CA ARG A 23 4.18 15.41 7.75
C ARG A 23 5.19 14.42 7.19
N LEU A 24 6.21 14.02 7.96
CA LEU A 24 7.17 13.01 7.53
C LEU A 24 6.49 11.67 7.25
N VAL A 25 5.66 11.20 8.19
CA VAL A 25 4.94 9.93 8.03
C VAL A 25 3.97 10.00 6.85
N GLY A 26 3.25 11.11 6.70
CA GLY A 26 2.35 11.35 5.57
C GLY A 26 3.06 11.30 4.22
N ALA A 27 4.23 11.95 4.09
CA ALA A 27 5.03 11.89 2.88
C ALA A 27 5.49 10.46 2.56
N LEU A 28 5.89 9.70 3.58
CA LEU A 28 6.34 8.32 3.45
C LEU A 28 5.22 7.36 3.02
N LEU A 29 4.01 7.60 3.52
CA LEU A 29 2.81 6.85 3.14
C LEU A 29 2.42 7.12 1.68
N LEU A 30 2.53 8.37 1.21
CA LEU A 30 2.28 8.72 -0.19
C LEU A 30 3.28 8.03 -1.12
N GLU A 31 4.57 8.07 -0.80
CA GLU A 31 5.62 7.38 -1.56
C GLU A 31 5.33 5.87 -1.68
N GLN A 32 4.96 5.23 -0.56
CA GLN A 32 4.62 3.81 -0.57
C GLN A 32 3.31 3.51 -1.31
N HIS A 33 2.32 4.39 -1.20
CA HIS A 33 1.06 4.29 -1.91
C HIS A 33 1.28 4.30 -3.42
N ASP A 34 2.11 5.21 -3.92
CA ASP A 34 2.40 5.34 -5.35
C ASP A 34 3.14 4.12 -5.89
N GLU A 35 4.12 3.60 -5.16
CA GLU A 35 4.79 2.33 -5.50
C GLU A 35 3.78 1.16 -5.58
N TRP A 36 2.86 1.09 -4.62
CA TRP A 36 1.86 0.03 -4.58
C TRP A 36 0.83 0.15 -5.70
N ALA A 37 0.42 1.37 -6.04
CA ALA A 37 -0.47 1.66 -7.15
C ALA A 37 0.12 1.28 -8.51
N VAL A 38 1.45 1.34 -8.66
CA VAL A 38 2.15 0.92 -9.89
C VAL A 38 2.32 -0.61 -9.94
N CYS A 39 2.58 -1.26 -8.81
CA CYS A 39 2.83 -2.70 -8.75
C CYS A 39 1.55 -3.55 -8.85
N ARG A 40 0.41 -3.06 -8.35
CA ARG A 40 -0.89 -3.68 -8.59
C ARG A 40 -1.54 -2.99 -9.78
N ARG A 41 -1.48 -3.64 -10.96
CA ARG A 41 -2.37 -3.34 -12.09
C ARG A 41 -3.75 -3.03 -11.51
N TYR A 42 -4.24 -1.80 -11.69
CA TYR A 42 -5.62 -1.42 -11.38
C TYR A 42 -6.49 -2.59 -11.82
N MET A 43 -7.25 -3.16 -10.87
CA MET A 43 -8.13 -4.32 -11.08
C MET A 43 -8.67 -4.27 -12.51
N THR A 44 -8.15 -5.12 -13.39
CA THR A 44 -8.55 -5.06 -14.79
C THR A 44 -10.01 -5.48 -14.86
N MET A 45 -10.77 -5.00 -15.85
CA MET A 45 -12.16 -5.46 -16.01
C MET A 45 -12.23 -6.99 -16.06
N GLU A 46 -11.20 -7.64 -16.62
CA GLU A 46 -11.02 -9.09 -16.60
C GLU A 46 -10.83 -9.67 -15.18
N SER A 47 -10.05 -9.02 -14.31
CA SER A 47 -9.88 -9.48 -12.91
C SER A 47 -11.13 -9.24 -12.06
N LEU A 48 -11.96 -8.26 -12.41
CA LEU A 48 -13.26 -7.99 -11.77
C LEU A 48 -14.39 -8.87 -12.30
N ALA A 49 -14.27 -9.39 -13.53
CA ALA A 49 -15.25 -10.30 -14.12
C ALA A 49 -15.27 -11.68 -13.42
N VAL A 50 -14.15 -12.11 -12.84
CA VAL A 50 -14.03 -13.38 -12.11
C VAL A 50 -14.95 -13.40 -10.87
N PRO A 51 -14.91 -12.43 -9.94
CA PRO A 51 -15.81 -12.42 -8.78
C PRO A 51 -17.26 -11.99 -9.09
N CYS A 52 -17.52 -11.37 -10.25
CA CYS A 52 -18.85 -10.86 -10.62
C CYS A 52 -19.66 -11.82 -11.51
N ASN A 53 -19.12 -12.99 -11.88
CA ASN A 53 -19.91 -14.03 -12.54
C ASN A 53 -20.58 -14.94 -11.48
N PRO A 54 -21.89 -14.81 -11.22
CA PRO A 54 -22.59 -15.70 -10.27
C PRO A 54 -22.69 -17.15 -10.76
N ALA A 55 -22.21 -17.46 -11.97
CA ALA A 55 -22.20 -18.79 -12.57
C ALA A 55 -20.77 -19.40 -12.72
N GLY A 56 -19.73 -18.79 -12.14
CA GLY A 56 -18.36 -19.28 -12.22
C GLY A 56 -17.95 -20.06 -10.97
N ASP A 57 -17.56 -21.32 -11.13
CA ASP A 57 -17.27 -22.26 -10.05
C ASP A 57 -16.28 -21.73 -8.99
N PRO A 58 -16.57 -21.82 -7.68
CA PRO A 58 -15.73 -21.30 -6.60
C PRO A 58 -14.41 -22.07 -6.35
N LEU A 59 -14.09 -23.11 -7.12
CA LEU A 59 -13.07 -24.10 -6.76
C LEU A 59 -11.65 -23.81 -7.27
N ILE A 60 -11.41 -22.70 -7.97
CA ILE A 60 -10.06 -22.37 -8.49
C ILE A 60 -9.11 -21.81 -7.41
N ILE A 61 -9.62 -21.40 -6.24
CA ILE A 61 -8.80 -20.75 -5.20
C ILE A 61 -8.17 -21.76 -4.19
N SER A 62 -8.29 -23.08 -4.41
CA SER A 62 -7.82 -24.10 -3.44
C SER A 62 -6.66 -24.99 -3.88
N ALA A 63 -5.80 -24.54 -4.79
CA ALA A 63 -4.57 -25.27 -5.11
C ALA A 63 -3.31 -24.44 -4.84
N GLU A 64 -2.92 -24.36 -3.57
CA GLU A 64 -1.52 -24.45 -3.11
C GLU A 64 -1.47 -24.93 -1.66
#